data_AF-A0A1M5K4W7-F1
#
_entry.id   AF-A0A1M5K4W7-F1
#
_cell.length_a   1.000
_cell.length_b   1.000
_cell.length_c   1.000
_cell.angle_alpha   90.00
_cell.angle_beta   90.00
_cell.angle_gamma   90.00
#
_symmetry.space_group_name_H-M   'P 1'
#
loop_
_entity.id
_entity.type
_entity.pdbx_description
1 polymer ?
#
loop_
_entity_poly.entity_id
_entity_poly.type
_entity_poly.pdbx_seq_one_letter_code
_entity_poly.pdbx_strand_id
1 'polypeptide(L)'
;MKTITYLKGDATNPKTEGNKIITHICNDIGGWGKGFVLAISKRWKKPENEYRKWFQNSANFTLGETQMVQVENDLWVCNMIGQHKTISNSKRISPIRYEAVEQCLNKLSDEALKLNASVHMPRIGCGLAGGKWEEIEPIIERTLLKNNVEVYVYDFE
;
A
#
# COMPACT_ATOMS: atom_id res chain seq x y z
N MET A 1 15.63 11.21 13.67
CA MET A 1 14.94 10.75 12.44
C MET A 1 13.87 9.77 12.86
N LYS A 2 12.70 9.79 12.22
CA LYS A 2 11.70 8.73 12.44
C LYS A 2 12.24 7.40 11.90
N THR A 3 11.85 6.30 12.52
CA THR A 3 12.19 4.93 12.12
C THR A 3 10.91 4.14 11.85
N ILE A 4 11.00 3.04 11.09
CA ILE A 4 9.88 2.12 10.95
C ILE A 4 9.63 1.44 12.29
N THR A 5 8.39 1.44 12.75
CA THR A 5 7.97 0.66 13.91
C THR A 5 7.41 -0.68 13.45
N TYR A 6 8.10 -1.78 13.79
CA TYR A 6 7.64 -3.13 13.46
C TYR A 6 6.74 -3.67 14.59
N LEU A 7 5.55 -4.14 14.21
CA LEU A 7 4.54 -4.66 15.13
C LEU A 7 4.10 -6.06 14.70
N LYS A 8 3.65 -6.87 15.65
CA LYS A 8 2.94 -8.12 15.36
C LYS A 8 1.44 -7.85 15.29
N GLY A 9 0.77 -8.30 14.24
CA GLY A 9 -0.68 -8.26 14.13
C GLY A 9 -1.23 -7.92 12.75
N ASP A 10 -2.50 -7.52 12.72
CA ASP A 10 -3.23 -7.23 11.50
C ASP A 10 -3.19 -5.72 11.17
N ALA A 11 -2.50 -5.35 10.09
CA ALA A 11 -2.44 -3.98 9.58
C ALA A 11 -3.81 -3.40 9.24
N THR A 12 -4.86 -4.21 9.04
CA THR A 12 -6.22 -3.71 8.86
C THR A 12 -6.84 -3.19 10.14
N ASN A 13 -6.20 -3.36 11.30
CA ASN A 13 -6.69 -2.90 12.61
C ASN A 13 -5.64 -2.10 13.40
N PRO A 14 -5.16 -0.97 12.85
CA PRO A 14 -4.18 -0.12 13.52
C PRO A 14 -4.72 0.42 14.86
N LYS A 15 -3.84 0.48 15.88
CA LYS A 15 -4.18 0.87 17.26
C LYS A 15 -3.57 2.21 17.68
N THR A 16 -3.08 2.99 16.73
CA THR A 16 -2.55 4.33 16.95
C THR A 16 -3.68 5.35 17.06
N GLU A 17 -3.39 6.46 17.75
CA GLU A 17 -4.28 7.61 17.83
C GLU A 17 -4.22 8.45 16.54
N GLY A 18 -5.21 9.33 16.36
CA GLY A 18 -5.28 10.24 15.21
C GLY A 18 -5.64 9.58 13.89
N ASN A 19 -5.46 10.30 12.79
CA ASN A 19 -5.79 9.78 11.46
C ASN A 19 -4.80 8.70 11.03
N LYS A 20 -5.29 7.71 10.29
CA LYS A 20 -4.52 6.52 9.91
C LYS A 20 -4.75 6.17 8.45
N ILE A 21 -3.69 5.79 7.75
CA ILE A 21 -3.76 5.31 6.36
C ILE A 21 -3.17 3.91 6.30
N ILE A 22 -4.00 2.93 5.96
CA ILE A 22 -3.56 1.58 5.62
C ILE A 22 -3.13 1.58 4.16
N THR A 23 -1.89 1.22 3.85
CA THR A 23 -1.42 1.15 2.47
C THR A 23 -1.02 -0.26 2.06
N HIS A 24 -1.27 -0.58 0.80
CA HIS A 24 -0.93 -1.88 0.20
C HIS A 24 -0.72 -1.75 -1.31
N ILE A 25 -0.11 -2.78 -1.90
CA ILE A 25 0.20 -2.81 -3.32
C ILE A 25 -0.89 -3.57 -4.09
N CYS A 26 -1.46 -2.87 -5.05
CA CYS A 26 -2.34 -3.37 -6.09
C CYS A 26 -1.57 -3.58 -7.41
N ASN A 27 -2.15 -4.41 -8.29
CA ASN A 27 -1.66 -4.60 -9.65
C ASN A 27 -2.36 -3.67 -10.65
N ASP A 28 -1.77 -3.54 -11.83
CA ASP A 28 -2.26 -2.75 -12.95
C ASP A 28 -3.23 -3.50 -13.89
N ILE A 29 -3.79 -4.64 -13.47
CA ILE A 29 -4.75 -5.44 -14.28
C ILE A 29 -6.11 -5.66 -13.59
N GLY A 30 -6.43 -4.90 -12.53
CA GLY A 30 -7.72 -5.01 -11.83
C GLY A 30 -7.88 -6.28 -10.97
N GLY A 31 -6.79 -7.00 -10.71
CA GLY A 31 -6.80 -8.23 -9.92
C GLY A 31 -6.98 -7.94 -8.42
N TRP A 32 -7.95 -8.58 -7.79
CA TRP A 32 -8.18 -8.47 -6.34
C TRP A 32 -8.73 -9.80 -5.84
N GLY A 33 -7.94 -10.55 -5.06
CA GLY A 33 -8.36 -11.89 -4.62
C GLY A 33 -7.29 -12.79 -3.96
N LYS A 34 -6.06 -12.31 -3.75
CA LYS A 34 -5.01 -13.07 -3.03
C LYS A 34 -4.14 -12.15 -2.18
N GLY A 35 -3.76 -12.62 -0.99
CA GLY A 35 -2.93 -11.86 -0.05
C GLY A 35 -3.73 -10.83 0.75
N PHE A 36 -3.09 -9.70 1.08
CA PHE A 36 -3.61 -8.70 2.02
C PHE A 36 -4.97 -8.10 1.64
N VAL A 37 -5.26 -8.02 0.34
CA VAL A 37 -6.57 -7.56 -0.19
C VAL A 37 -7.76 -8.36 0.36
N LEU A 38 -7.57 -9.64 0.72
CA LEU A 38 -8.62 -10.45 1.33
C LEU A 38 -8.91 -10.02 2.77
N ALA A 39 -7.90 -9.62 3.53
CA ALA A 39 -8.07 -9.08 4.88
C ALA A 39 -8.82 -7.73 4.82
N ILE A 40 -8.46 -6.87 3.87
CA ILE A 40 -9.19 -5.62 3.60
C ILE A 40 -10.67 -5.93 3.27
N SER A 41 -10.95 -6.80 2.29
CA SER A 41 -12.32 -7.14 1.88
C SER A 41 -13.14 -7.91 2.91
N LYS A 42 -12.48 -8.54 3.89
CA LYS A 42 -13.15 -9.14 5.05
C LYS A 42 -13.70 -8.06 5.97
N ARG A 43 -12.97 -6.95 6.14
CA ARG A 43 -13.37 -5.84 7.02
C ARG A 43 -14.24 -4.80 6.30
N TRP A 44 -13.88 -4.39 5.08
CA TRP A 44 -14.62 -3.38 4.31
C TRP A 44 -14.72 -3.75 2.84
N LYS A 45 -15.94 -3.67 2.26
CA LYS A 45 -16.15 -3.87 0.82
C LYS A 45 -15.75 -2.67 -0.04
N LYS A 46 -15.73 -1.47 0.56
CA LYS A 46 -15.54 -0.21 -0.16
C LYS A 46 -14.19 -0.13 -0.92
N PRO A 47 -13.02 -0.48 -0.34
CA PRO A 47 -11.75 -0.39 -1.07
C PRO A 47 -11.69 -1.25 -2.33
N GLU A 48 -12.22 -2.47 -2.27
CA GLU A 48 -12.30 -3.36 -3.44
C GLU A 48 -13.22 -2.78 -4.53
N ASN A 49 -14.40 -2.31 -4.13
CA ASN A 49 -15.36 -1.75 -5.07
C ASN A 49 -14.80 -0.51 -5.79
N GLU A 50 -14.14 0.38 -5.04
CA GLU A 50 -13.54 1.60 -5.60
C GLU A 50 -12.33 1.29 -6.50
N TYR A 51 -11.51 0.30 -6.16
CA TYR A 51 -10.42 -0.17 -7.02
C TYR A 51 -10.94 -0.77 -8.34
N ARG A 52 -11.98 -1.61 -8.28
CA ARG A 52 -12.59 -2.22 -9.47
C ARG A 52 -13.25 -1.17 -10.38
N LYS A 53 -13.94 -0.18 -9.80
CA LYS A 53 -14.47 0.97 -10.56
C LYS A 53 -13.35 1.77 -11.21
N TRP A 54 -12.26 2.03 -10.47
CA TRP A 54 -11.11 2.76 -11.00
C TRP A 54 -10.48 2.05 -12.20
N PHE A 55 -10.30 0.72 -12.12
CA PHE A 55 -9.85 -0.10 -13.24
C PHE A 55 -10.80 -0.01 -14.45
N GLN A 56 -12.11 -0.16 -14.23
CA GLN A 56 -13.11 -0.09 -15.30
C GLN A 56 -13.11 1.26 -16.02
N ASN A 57 -12.93 2.35 -15.28
CA ASN A 57 -12.91 3.70 -15.85
C ASN A 57 -11.59 4.01 -16.58
N SER A 58 -10.50 3.28 -16.30
CA SER A 58 -9.16 3.45 -16.89
C SER A 58 -8.51 4.83 -16.74
N ALA A 59 -9.19 5.80 -16.13
CA ALA A 59 -8.67 7.14 -15.87
C ALA A 59 -7.56 7.07 -14.82
N ASN A 60 -6.32 7.36 -15.24
CA ASN A 60 -5.11 7.31 -14.41
C ASN A 60 -4.93 5.96 -13.69
N PHE A 61 -5.39 4.85 -14.28
CA PHE A 61 -5.14 3.52 -13.73
C PHE A 61 -3.79 2.99 -14.25
N THR A 62 -2.69 3.55 -13.75
CA THR A 62 -1.35 3.23 -14.22
C THR A 62 -0.38 3.06 -13.06
N LEU A 63 0.76 2.39 -13.31
CA LEU A 63 1.83 2.26 -12.32
C LEU A 63 2.23 3.61 -11.74
N GLY A 64 2.43 3.67 -10.42
CA GLY A 64 2.79 4.89 -9.71
C GLY A 64 1.60 5.73 -9.24
N GLU A 65 0.37 5.35 -9.61
CA GLU A 65 -0.85 6.02 -9.15
C GLU A 65 -1.39 5.42 -7.85
N THR A 66 -2.12 6.25 -7.10
CA THR A 66 -2.75 5.87 -5.83
C THR A 66 -4.22 6.26 -5.80
N GLN A 67 -5.01 5.53 -5.02
CA GLN A 67 -6.40 5.86 -4.74
C GLN A 67 -6.64 5.81 -3.22
N MET A 68 -7.04 6.94 -2.64
CA MET A 68 -7.42 7.06 -1.24
C MET A 68 -8.91 6.74 -1.06
N VAL A 69 -9.22 5.78 -0.19
CA VAL A 69 -10.59 5.36 0.11
C VAL A 69 -10.82 5.44 1.61
N GLN A 70 -11.64 6.41 2.05
CA GLN A 70 -12.03 6.50 3.47
C GLN A 70 -12.95 5.33 3.84
N VAL A 71 -12.60 4.58 4.88
CA VAL A 71 -13.34 3.40 5.37
C VAL A 71 -13.98 3.61 6.73
N GLU A 72 -13.41 4.48 7.57
CA GLU A 72 -13.96 4.94 8.85
C GLU A 72 -13.65 6.45 9.02
N ASN A 73 -14.14 7.09 10.09
CA ASN A 73 -14.00 8.54 10.26
C ASN A 73 -12.52 9.00 10.28
N ASP A 74 -11.64 8.20 10.87
CA ASP A 74 -10.21 8.46 11.05
C ASP A 74 -9.31 7.45 10.32
N LEU A 75 -9.87 6.68 9.37
CA LEU A 75 -9.16 5.58 8.71
C LEU A 75 -9.40 5.53 7.20
N TRP A 76 -8.30 5.48 6.45
CA TRP A 76 -8.29 5.35 4.99
C TRP A 76 -7.52 4.11 4.56
N VAL A 77 -7.88 3.58 3.39
CA VAL A 77 -7.10 2.60 2.64
C VAL A 77 -6.53 3.28 1.40
N CYS A 78 -5.21 3.17 1.20
CA CYS A 78 -4.51 3.62 0.00
C CYS A 78 -4.23 2.42 -0.91
N ASN A 79 -4.92 2.36 -2.05
CA ASN A 79 -4.65 1.39 -3.11
C ASN A 79 -3.49 1.92 -3.97
N MET A 80 -2.30 1.33 -3.89
CA MET A 80 -1.13 1.76 -4.68
C MET A 80 -0.91 0.87 -5.89
N ILE A 81 -0.90 1.41 -7.12
CA ILE A 81 -0.59 0.62 -8.32
C ILE A 81 0.94 0.47 -8.45
N GLY A 82 1.50 -0.50 -7.72
CA GLY A 82 2.95 -0.75 -7.64
C GLY A 82 3.41 -2.05 -8.30
N GLN A 83 2.49 -2.83 -8.87
CA GLN A 83 2.76 -4.15 -9.42
C GLN A 83 2.26 -4.27 -10.86
N HIS A 84 3.12 -4.76 -11.76
CA HIS A 84 2.74 -5.07 -13.13
C HIS A 84 2.25 -6.52 -13.22
N LYS A 85 0.99 -6.71 -13.63
CA LYS A 85 0.31 -8.02 -13.70
C LYS A 85 0.36 -8.76 -12.36
N THR A 86 0.15 -10.07 -12.35
CA THR A 86 0.10 -10.91 -11.13
C THR A 86 1.08 -12.08 -11.15
N ILE A 87 1.72 -12.36 -12.30
CA ILE A 87 2.62 -13.49 -12.49
C ILE A 87 3.90 -12.97 -13.14
N SER A 88 5.04 -13.55 -12.74
CA SER A 88 6.31 -13.30 -13.41
C SER A 88 6.22 -13.59 -14.90
N ASN A 89 6.81 -12.73 -15.73
CA ASN A 89 6.84 -12.97 -17.17
C ASN A 89 7.78 -14.13 -17.53
N SER A 90 7.81 -14.51 -18.82
CA SER A 90 8.71 -15.56 -19.34
C SER A 90 10.20 -15.31 -19.06
N LYS A 91 10.58 -14.07 -18.75
CA LYS A 91 11.93 -13.65 -18.36
C LYS A 91 12.18 -13.68 -16.85
N ARG A 92 11.27 -14.26 -16.05
CA ARG A 92 11.32 -14.32 -14.58
C ARG A 92 11.40 -12.95 -13.89
N ILE A 93 10.97 -11.89 -14.57
CA ILE A 93 10.90 -10.56 -13.95
C ILE A 93 9.75 -10.56 -12.96
N SER A 94 10.07 -10.27 -11.71
CA SER A 94 9.13 -10.15 -10.61
C SER A 94 8.02 -9.14 -10.92
N PRO A 95 6.76 -9.37 -10.54
CA PRO A 95 5.65 -8.43 -10.75
C PRO A 95 5.86 -7.05 -10.12
N ILE A 96 6.57 -6.96 -8.99
CA ILE A 96 6.83 -5.68 -8.30
C ILE A 96 7.55 -4.66 -9.22
N ARG A 97 7.22 -3.38 -9.08
CA ARG A 97 7.90 -2.27 -9.78
C ARG A 97 8.34 -1.24 -8.75
N TYR A 98 9.59 -1.33 -8.29
CA TYR A 98 10.10 -0.48 -7.21
C TYR A 98 9.96 1.02 -7.49
N GLU A 99 10.22 1.46 -8.72
CA GLU A 99 10.02 2.86 -9.13
C GLU A 99 8.55 3.31 -8.98
N ALA A 100 7.60 2.44 -9.34
CA ALA A 100 6.18 2.71 -9.17
C ALA A 100 5.79 2.75 -7.68
N VAL A 101 6.33 1.85 -6.88
CA VAL A 101 6.13 1.86 -5.42
C VAL A 101 6.65 3.17 -4.83
N GLU A 102 7.83 3.63 -5.23
CA GLU A 102 8.39 4.90 -4.79
C GLU A 102 7.52 6.10 -5.18
N GLN A 103 7.02 6.13 -6.41
CA GLN A 103 6.07 7.16 -6.85
C GLN A 103 4.78 7.16 -6.00
N CYS A 104 4.21 5.97 -5.75
CA CYS A 104 3.04 5.83 -4.90
C CYS A 104 3.30 6.31 -3.47
N LEU A 105 4.45 5.95 -2.88
CA LEU A 105 4.80 6.33 -1.52
C LEU A 105 5.08 7.84 -1.39
N ASN A 106 5.64 8.49 -2.41
CA ASN A 106 5.75 9.95 -2.44
C ASN A 106 4.38 10.62 -2.40
N LYS A 107 3.43 10.17 -3.25
CA LYS A 107 2.05 10.68 -3.23
C LYS A 107 1.35 10.42 -1.90
N LEU A 108 1.54 9.22 -1.33
CA LEU A 108 1.02 8.87 -0.02
C LEU A 108 1.60 9.77 1.09
N SER A 109 2.87 10.15 0.99
CA SER A 109 3.52 11.09 1.92
C SER A 109 2.75 12.41 1.98
N ASP A 110 2.41 12.98 0.82
CA ASP A 110 1.64 14.23 0.74
C ASP A 110 0.24 14.09 1.36
N GLU A 111 -0.45 12.99 1.08
CA GLU A 111 -1.78 12.72 1.64
C GLU A 111 -1.71 12.51 3.17
N ALA A 112 -0.69 11.80 3.67
CA ALA A 112 -0.48 11.59 5.09
C ALA A 112 -0.23 12.91 5.82
N LEU A 113 0.58 13.80 5.24
CA LEU A 113 0.84 15.12 5.82
C LEU A 113 -0.42 16.00 5.85
N LYS A 114 -1.20 16.04 4.77
CA LYS A 114 -2.47 16.80 4.73
C LYS A 114 -3.46 16.32 5.79
N LEU A 115 -3.53 15.02 6.02
CA LEU A 115 -4.43 14.42 7.00
C LEU A 115 -3.87 14.39 8.42
N ASN A 116 -2.60 14.78 8.62
CA ASN A 116 -1.86 14.51 9.86
C ASN A 116 -2.00 13.05 10.30
N ALA A 117 -1.73 12.13 9.38
CA ALA A 117 -1.98 10.70 9.53
C ALA A 117 -0.71 9.87 9.66
N SER A 118 -0.80 8.80 10.43
CA SER A 118 0.20 7.72 10.44
C SER A 118 -0.08 6.70 9.33
N VAL A 119 0.97 6.05 8.82
CA VAL A 119 0.88 5.04 7.76
C VAL A 119 1.10 3.65 8.32
N HIS A 120 0.20 2.73 7.98
CA HIS A 120 0.17 1.35 8.43
C HIS A 120 0.21 0.42 7.23
N MET A 121 1.06 -0.61 7.26
CA MET A 121 1.19 -1.52 6.13
C MET A 121 1.63 -2.92 6.56
N PRO A 122 1.27 -3.99 5.83
CA PRO A 122 2.00 -5.25 5.95
C PRO A 122 3.42 -5.10 5.37
N ARG A 123 4.21 -6.17 5.31
CA ARG A 123 5.40 -6.21 4.44
C ARG A 123 5.01 -6.14 2.95
N ILE A 124 4.72 -4.93 2.48
CA ILE A 124 4.29 -4.65 1.10
C ILE A 124 5.37 -5.04 0.09
N GLY A 125 4.95 -5.48 -1.09
CA GLY A 125 5.85 -5.84 -2.18
C GLY A 125 6.54 -7.19 -2.01
N CYS A 126 6.49 -7.80 -0.82
CA CYS A 126 7.01 -9.12 -0.54
C CYS A 126 5.98 -10.24 -0.82
N GLY A 127 6.46 -11.48 -0.95
CA GLY A 127 5.60 -12.66 -1.17
C GLY A 127 5.18 -12.82 -2.63
N LEU A 128 3.86 -12.78 -2.91
CA LEU A 128 3.31 -13.04 -4.25
C LEU A 128 3.81 -12.08 -5.33
N ALA A 129 4.09 -10.84 -4.95
CA ALA A 129 4.64 -9.82 -5.84
C ALA A 129 6.12 -10.05 -6.16
N GLY A 130 6.80 -10.95 -5.42
CA GLY A 130 8.19 -11.36 -5.63
C GLY A 130 9.24 -10.28 -5.34
N GLY A 131 8.89 -9.21 -4.63
CA GLY A 131 9.83 -8.18 -4.19
C GLY A 131 10.59 -8.58 -2.93
N LYS A 132 11.69 -7.87 -2.71
CA LYS A 132 12.59 -8.03 -1.57
C LYS A 132 12.36 -6.91 -0.58
N TRP A 133 12.27 -7.24 0.70
CA TRP A 133 12.03 -6.22 1.73
C TRP A 133 13.21 -5.25 1.82
N GLU A 134 14.42 -5.75 1.58
CA GLU A 134 15.67 -4.98 1.56
C GLU A 134 15.69 -3.90 0.46
N GLU A 135 14.80 -3.99 -0.54
CA GLU A 135 14.59 -2.95 -1.56
C GLU A 135 13.45 -2.01 -1.18
N ILE A 136 12.39 -2.52 -0.53
CA ILE A 136 11.20 -1.76 -0.13
C ILE A 136 11.49 -0.84 1.06
N GLU A 137 12.19 -1.34 2.07
CA GLU A 137 12.49 -0.60 3.29
C GLU A 137 13.24 0.71 3.01
N PRO A 138 14.33 0.73 2.21
CA PRO A 138 14.97 1.98 1.81
C PRO A 138 14.06 2.94 1.01
N ILE A 139 13.04 2.44 0.31
CA ILE A 139 12.06 3.31 -0.38
C ILE A 139 11.19 4.00 0.65
N ILE A 140 10.69 3.27 1.65
CA ILE A 140 9.89 3.83 2.74
C ILE A 140 10.68 4.90 3.49
N GLU A 141 11.96 4.64 3.78
CA GLU A 141 12.84 5.59 4.47
C GLU A 141 12.95 6.93 3.73
N ARG A 142 13.25 6.90 2.42
CA ARG A 142 13.48 8.12 1.63
C ARG A 142 12.21 8.86 1.19
N THR A 143 11.03 8.24 1.31
CA THR A 143 9.74 8.82 0.91
C THR A 143 8.86 9.23 2.09
N LEU A 144 8.64 8.34 3.06
CA LEU A 144 7.76 8.60 4.20
C LEU A 144 8.53 9.15 5.39
N LEU A 145 9.58 8.45 5.84
CA LEU A 145 10.30 8.83 7.06
C LEU A 145 11.07 10.13 6.89
N LYS A 146 11.69 10.34 5.73
CA LYS A 146 12.36 11.60 5.36
C LYS A 146 11.42 12.81 5.47
N ASN A 147 10.14 12.61 5.20
CA ASN A 147 9.10 13.64 5.28
C ASN A 147 8.39 13.66 6.64
N ASN A 148 8.94 13.02 7.66
CA ASN A 148 8.41 12.94 9.03
C ASN A 148 7.03 12.27 9.16
N VAL A 149 6.67 11.37 8.24
CA VAL A 149 5.48 10.52 8.39
C VAL A 149 5.77 9.36 9.36
N GLU A 150 4.85 9.06 10.27
CA GLU A 150 4.96 7.87 11.14
C GLU A 150 4.61 6.62 10.36
N VAL A 151 5.44 5.58 10.47
CA VAL A 151 5.27 4.34 9.71
C VAL A 151 5.30 3.13 10.62
N TYR A 152 4.28 2.28 10.47
CA TYR A 152 4.13 1.02 11.19
C TYR A 152 4.03 -0.14 10.19
N VAL A 153 4.93 -1.10 10.31
CA VAL A 153 4.94 -2.33 9.49
C VAL A 153 4.49 -3.50 10.35
N TYR A 154 3.52 -4.25 9.84
CA TYR A 154 2.91 -5.37 10.56
C TYR A 154 3.39 -6.71 9.99
N ASP A 155 3.95 -7.52 10.87
CA ASP A 155 4.27 -8.92 10.62
C ASP A 155 3.15 -9.81 11.17
N PHE A 156 2.70 -10.76 10.36
CA PHE A 156 1.79 -11.83 10.78
C PHE A 156 2.65 -13.00 11.27
N GLU A 157 2.39 -13.45 12.50
CA GLU A 157 2.82 -14.78 12.97
C GLU A 157 1.77 -15.84 12.63
#